data_AF-A0A6B3G3Q5-F1
#
_entry.id   AF-A0A6B3G3Q5-F1
#
_cell.length_a   1.000
_cell.length_b   1.000
_cell.length_c   1.000
_cell.angle_alpha   90.00
_cell.angle_beta   90.00
_cell.angle_gamma   90.00
#
_symmetry.space_group_name_H-M   'P 1'
#
loop_
_entity.id
_entity.type
_entity.pdbx_description
1 polymer ?
#
loop_
_entity_poly.entity_id
_entity_poly.type
_entity_poly.pdbx_seq_one_letter_code
_entity_poly.pdbx_strand_id
1 'polypeptide(L)'
;KEDLVLHRFADHEDEAARVVTGRAPDETPLDALRRHFLDGLDRRDPVTGLCDVPEVLAFLRLLYGTPSLVARLHAYQGRSEAALARALGGGLSDRLAAGQIIAVLRILALENWRRTDAGESADRVYAGAVQAAEEAFVQLRTGLEPPRRPRG
;
A
#
# COMPACT_ATOMS: atom_id res chain seq x y z
N LYS A 1 -23.67 8.41 2.96
CA LYS A 1 -22.29 8.71 3.44
C LYS A 1 -21.40 7.48 3.33
N GLU A 2 -21.85 6.31 3.79
CA GLU A 2 -21.16 5.02 3.61
C GLU A 2 -20.95 4.64 2.13
N ASP A 3 -21.88 4.91 1.21
CA ASP A 3 -21.67 4.61 -0.21
C ASP A 3 -20.56 5.46 -0.88
N LEU A 4 -20.41 6.71 -0.45
CA LEU A 4 -19.33 7.60 -0.92
C LEU A 4 -17.96 7.15 -0.36
N VAL A 5 -17.96 6.59 0.86
CA VAL A 5 -16.78 6.01 1.49
C VAL A 5 -16.27 4.83 0.66
N LEU A 6 -17.19 4.01 0.15
CA LEU A 6 -16.87 2.85 -0.66
C LEU A 6 -16.37 3.19 -2.06
N HIS A 7 -16.81 4.30 -2.67
CA HIS A 7 -16.34 4.70 -4.00
C HIS A 7 -14.84 5.04 -4.04
N ARG A 8 -14.30 5.75 -3.03
CA ARG A 8 -12.85 6.01 -3.00
C ARG A 8 -12.02 4.74 -2.83
N PHE A 9 -12.50 3.75 -2.07
CA PHE A 9 -11.83 2.45 -1.97
C PHE A 9 -11.90 1.65 -3.27
N ALA A 10 -13.03 1.75 -3.99
CA ALA A 10 -13.21 1.08 -5.27
C ALA A 10 -12.23 1.60 -6.33
N ASP A 11 -11.93 2.91 -6.34
CA ASP A 11 -10.96 3.50 -7.28
C ASP A 11 -9.54 2.92 -7.11
N HIS A 12 -9.19 2.47 -5.91
CA HIS A 12 -7.89 1.88 -5.59
C HIS A 12 -7.86 0.35 -5.64
N GLU A 13 -9.00 -0.32 -5.85
CA GLU A 13 -9.11 -1.78 -5.78
C GLU A 13 -8.16 -2.50 -6.75
N ASP A 14 -8.02 -1.97 -7.97
CA ASP A 14 -7.19 -2.52 -9.03
C ASP A 14 -5.91 -1.69 -9.27
N GLU A 15 -5.57 -0.76 -8.38
CA GLU A 15 -4.44 0.15 -8.59
C GLU A 15 -3.11 -0.59 -8.75
N ALA A 16 -2.80 -1.54 -7.86
CA ALA A 16 -1.58 -2.34 -7.97
C ALA A 16 -1.52 -3.14 -9.28
N ALA A 17 -2.67 -3.63 -9.75
CA ALA A 17 -2.76 -4.32 -11.03
C ALA A 17 -2.50 -3.36 -12.20
N ARG A 18 -3.08 -2.15 -12.17
CA ARG A 18 -2.84 -1.11 -13.18
C ARG A 18 -1.38 -0.65 -13.23
N VAL A 19 -0.73 -0.52 -12.08
CA VAL A 19 0.70 -0.19 -11.99
C VAL A 19 1.53 -1.28 -12.66
N VAL A 20 1.25 -2.55 -12.35
CA VAL A 20 1.98 -3.68 -12.94
C VAL A 20 1.71 -3.79 -14.45
N THR A 21 0.48 -3.60 -14.92
CA THR A 21 0.18 -3.69 -16.36
C THR A 21 0.70 -2.50 -17.16
N GLY A 22 0.75 -1.30 -16.54
CA GLY A 22 1.24 -0.07 -17.16
C GLY A 22 2.75 0.17 -17.04
N ARG A 23 3.50 -0.76 -16.45
CA ARG A 23 4.97 -0.64 -16.27
C ARG A 23 5.73 -0.62 -17.60
N ALA A 24 6.95 -0.08 -17.58
CA ALA A 24 7.83 -0.15 -18.75
C ALA A 24 8.21 -1.62 -19.06
N PRO A 25 8.45 -2.00 -20.34
CA PRO A 25 8.73 -3.39 -20.70
C PRO A 25 9.94 -4.03 -19.98
N ASP A 26 10.92 -3.22 -19.61
CA ASP A 26 12.14 -3.59 -18.90
C ASP A 26 12.06 -3.43 -17.37
N GLU A 27 10.93 -2.92 -16.85
CA GLU A 27 10.68 -2.74 -15.42
C GLU A 27 10.03 -4.01 -14.83
N THR A 28 10.55 -4.49 -13.70
CA THR A 28 9.92 -5.61 -13.00
C THR A 28 8.61 -5.16 -12.34
N PRO A 29 7.61 -6.05 -12.16
CA PRO A 29 6.38 -5.70 -11.44
C PRO A 29 6.63 -5.09 -10.06
N LEU A 30 7.62 -5.61 -9.33
CA LEU A 30 7.92 -5.16 -7.98
C LEU A 30 8.61 -3.78 -7.97
N ASP A 31 9.47 -3.49 -8.95
CA ASP A 31 10.09 -2.17 -9.10
C ASP A 31 9.07 -1.10 -9.48
N ALA A 32 8.11 -1.44 -10.37
CA ALA A 32 7.01 -0.54 -10.73
C ALA A 32 6.15 -0.16 -9.52
N LEU A 33 5.82 -1.14 -8.67
CA LEU A 33 5.08 -0.92 -7.43
C LEU A 33 5.89 -0.12 -6.40
N ARG A 34 7.19 -0.38 -6.28
CA ARG A 34 8.09 0.40 -5.42
C ARG A 34 8.10 1.86 -5.83
N ARG A 35 8.37 2.13 -7.11
CA ARG A 35 8.37 3.49 -7.66
C ARG A 35 7.03 4.17 -7.42
N HIS A 36 5.92 3.52 -7.76
CA HIS A 36 4.58 4.06 -7.56
C HIS A 36 4.29 4.42 -6.10
N PHE A 37 4.66 3.55 -5.16
CA PHE A 37 4.46 3.82 -3.74
C PHE A 37 5.31 5.00 -3.25
N LEU A 38 6.58 5.08 -3.65
CA LEU A 38 7.46 6.21 -3.30
C LEU A 38 6.97 7.52 -3.89
N ASP A 39 6.51 7.52 -5.14
CA ASP A 39 5.90 8.70 -5.78
C ASP A 39 4.61 9.11 -5.05
N GLY A 40 3.83 8.14 -4.57
CA GLY A 40 2.64 8.38 -3.74
C GLY A 40 2.99 9.04 -2.40
N LEU A 41 4.06 8.58 -1.72
CA LEU A 41 4.54 9.21 -0.49
C LEU A 41 4.95 10.66 -0.76
N ASP A 42 5.67 10.93 -1.85
CA ASP A 42 6.12 12.27 -2.23
C ASP A 42 4.93 13.22 -2.40
N ARG A 43 3.88 12.77 -3.10
CA ARG A 43 2.64 13.53 -3.30
C ARG A 43 1.71 13.59 -2.08
N ARG A 44 2.04 12.93 -0.97
CA ARG A 44 1.17 12.76 0.21
C ARG A 44 -0.19 12.15 -0.14
N ASP A 45 -0.15 11.17 -1.05
CA ASP A 45 -1.34 10.47 -1.52
C ASP A 45 -2.00 9.70 -0.36
N PRO A 46 -3.29 9.93 -0.05
CA PRO A 46 -4.00 9.24 1.02
C PRO A 46 -3.91 7.71 0.97
N VAL A 47 -3.73 7.11 -0.21
CA VAL A 47 -3.61 5.64 -0.34
C VAL A 47 -2.37 5.09 0.37
N THR A 48 -1.33 5.91 0.51
CA THR A 48 -0.10 5.56 1.22
C THR A 48 -0.19 5.73 2.74
N GLY A 49 -1.33 6.21 3.24
CA GLY A 49 -1.55 6.58 4.64
C GLY A 49 -0.76 7.81 5.11
N LEU A 50 0.12 8.37 4.28
CA LEU A 50 0.91 9.56 4.60
C LEU A 50 0.16 10.83 4.20
N CYS A 51 -0.92 11.14 4.91
CA CYS A 51 -1.74 12.31 4.64
C CYS A 51 -2.30 12.87 5.96
N ASP A 52 -2.00 14.13 6.26
CA ASP A 52 -2.44 14.83 7.47
C ASP A 52 -3.60 15.81 7.22
N VAL A 53 -4.26 15.69 6.06
CA VAL A 53 -5.47 16.45 5.73
C VAL A 53 -6.60 16.05 6.70
N PRO A 54 -7.22 16.99 7.44
CA PRO A 54 -8.19 16.68 8.49
C PRO A 54 -9.37 15.83 8.02
N GLU A 55 -9.89 16.06 6.81
CA GLU A 55 -11.00 15.31 6.24
C GLU A 55 -10.63 13.85 5.94
N VAL A 56 -9.39 13.61 5.52
CA VAL A 56 -8.85 12.26 5.28
C VAL A 56 -8.66 11.53 6.61
N LEU A 57 -8.09 12.20 7.63
CA LEU A 57 -7.93 11.61 8.96
C LEU A 57 -9.29 11.29 9.61
N ALA A 58 -10.25 12.20 9.55
CA ALA A 58 -11.61 11.97 10.06
C ALA A 58 -12.29 10.79 9.37
N PHE A 59 -12.06 10.64 8.07
CA PHE A 59 -12.54 9.51 7.28
C PHE A 59 -11.90 8.19 7.70
N LEU A 60 -10.57 8.14 7.84
CA LEU A 60 -9.85 6.93 8.24
C LEU A 60 -10.21 6.51 9.68
N ARG A 61 -10.41 7.47 10.61
CA ARG A 61 -10.95 7.21 11.95
C ARG A 61 -12.32 6.55 11.91
N LEU A 62 -13.23 7.04 11.06
CA LEU A 62 -14.55 6.44 10.88
C LEU A 62 -14.43 5.02 10.33
N LEU A 63 -13.60 4.82 9.31
CA LEU A 63 -13.37 3.51 8.69
C LEU A 63 -12.88 2.49 9.71
N TYR A 64 -11.74 2.77 10.36
CA TYR A 64 -11.09 1.83 11.27
C TYR A 64 -11.80 1.72 12.63
N GLY A 65 -12.62 2.72 13.01
CA GLY A 65 -13.47 2.69 14.19
C GLY A 65 -14.81 1.94 14.01
N THR A 66 -15.17 1.54 12.80
CA THR A 66 -16.47 0.92 12.49
C THR A 66 -16.31 -0.53 12.00
N PRO A 67 -16.66 -1.56 12.80
CA PRO A 67 -16.40 -2.96 12.47
C PRO A 67 -17.01 -3.43 11.13
N SER A 68 -18.20 -2.97 10.77
CA SER A 68 -18.85 -3.32 9.50
C SER A 68 -18.10 -2.80 8.28
N LEU A 69 -17.49 -1.60 8.39
CA LEU A 69 -16.67 -1.03 7.31
C LEU A 69 -15.32 -1.76 7.18
N VAL A 70 -14.70 -2.14 8.30
CA VAL A 70 -13.49 -2.98 8.31
C VAL A 70 -13.75 -4.34 7.67
N ALA A 71 -14.87 -4.99 8.00
CA ALA A 71 -15.26 -6.26 7.37
C ALA A 71 -15.39 -6.12 5.84
N ARG A 72 -15.93 -4.99 5.37
CA ARG A 72 -16.06 -4.71 3.93
C ARG A 72 -14.70 -4.45 3.28
N LEU A 73 -13.76 -3.82 3.98
CA LEU A 73 -12.37 -3.63 3.52
C LEU A 73 -11.67 -4.96 3.23
N HIS A 74 -11.89 -5.99 4.05
CA HIS A 74 -11.34 -7.33 3.77
C HIS A 74 -11.84 -7.93 2.46
N ALA A 75 -13.10 -7.69 2.10
CA ALA A 75 -13.61 -8.12 0.80
C ALA A 75 -12.94 -7.37 -0.37
N TYR A 76 -12.61 -6.09 -0.21
CA TYR A 76 -11.83 -5.32 -1.20
C TYR A 76 -10.40 -5.86 -1.33
N GLN A 77 -9.76 -6.22 -0.21
CA GLN A 77 -8.40 -6.79 -0.21
C GLN A 77 -8.33 -8.06 -1.06
N GLY A 78 -9.28 -8.99 -0.87
CA GLY A 78 -9.31 -10.22 -1.68
C GLY A 78 -9.49 -9.96 -3.18
N ARG A 79 -10.22 -8.90 -3.56
CA ARG A 79 -10.34 -8.51 -4.97
C ARG A 79 -9.09 -7.82 -5.51
N SER A 80 -8.42 -7.01 -4.69
CA SER A 80 -7.14 -6.38 -5.03
C SER A 80 -6.06 -7.43 -5.28
N GLU A 81 -5.98 -8.43 -4.40
CA GLU A 81 -5.08 -9.59 -4.55
C GLU A 81 -5.39 -10.37 -5.84
N ALA A 82 -6.67 -10.63 -6.13
CA ALA A 82 -7.07 -11.33 -7.35
C ALA A 82 -6.77 -10.52 -8.63
N ALA A 83 -6.92 -9.19 -8.59
CA ALA A 83 -6.56 -8.31 -9.69
C ALA A 83 -5.04 -8.32 -9.94
N LEU A 84 -4.24 -8.14 -8.88
CA LEU A 84 -2.79 -8.16 -8.97
C LEU A 84 -2.26 -9.53 -9.41
N ALA A 85 -2.80 -10.63 -8.88
CA ALA A 85 -2.42 -11.97 -9.28
C ALA A 85 -2.63 -12.20 -10.79
N ARG A 86 -3.74 -11.70 -11.35
CA ARG A 86 -4.01 -11.75 -12.79
C ARG A 86 -3.00 -10.92 -13.59
N ALA A 87 -2.63 -9.73 -13.10
CA ALA A 87 -1.61 -8.89 -13.73
C ALA A 87 -0.21 -9.52 -13.72
N LEU A 88 0.08 -10.38 -12.74
CA LEU A 88 1.35 -11.09 -12.60
C LEU A 88 1.42 -12.39 -13.45
N GLY A 89 0.29 -13.00 -13.78
CA GLY A 89 0.22 -14.21 -14.62
C GLY A 89 -0.88 -15.20 -14.24
N GLY A 90 -1.42 -15.11 -13.03
CA GLY A 90 -2.58 -15.87 -12.55
C GLY A 90 -2.27 -17.26 -11.97
N GLY A 91 -1.01 -17.70 -11.94
CA GLY A 91 -0.58 -18.96 -11.35
C GLY A 91 -0.59 -18.95 -9.82
N LEU A 92 -0.30 -20.10 -9.20
CA LEU A 92 -0.19 -20.20 -7.73
C LEU A 92 0.87 -19.26 -7.16
N SER A 93 2.06 -19.21 -7.77
CA SER A 93 3.14 -18.31 -7.35
C SER A 93 2.74 -16.84 -7.46
N ASP A 94 2.01 -16.46 -8.51
CA ASP A 94 1.53 -15.08 -8.72
C ASP A 94 0.50 -14.67 -7.65
N ARG A 95 -0.37 -15.61 -7.26
CA ARG A 95 -1.35 -15.40 -6.18
C ARG A 95 -0.66 -15.22 -4.83
N LEU A 96 0.38 -16.01 -4.54
CA LEU A 96 1.18 -15.86 -3.32
C LEU A 96 1.91 -14.52 -3.30
N ALA A 97 2.55 -14.14 -4.41
CA ALA A 97 3.22 -12.86 -4.54
C ALA A 97 2.24 -11.69 -4.37
N ALA A 98 1.06 -11.76 -5.00
CA ALA A 98 0.04 -10.72 -4.85
C ALA A 98 -0.40 -10.56 -3.39
N GLY A 99 -0.67 -11.65 -2.67
CA GLY A 99 -1.01 -11.59 -1.25
C GLY A 99 0.10 -10.96 -0.38
N GLN A 100 1.36 -11.33 -0.63
CA GLN A 100 2.51 -10.75 0.08
C GLN A 100 2.64 -9.24 -0.18
N ILE A 101 2.55 -8.83 -1.45
CA ILE A 101 2.67 -7.43 -1.86
C ILE A 101 1.55 -6.59 -1.25
N ILE A 102 0.28 -7.01 -1.38
CA ILE A 102 -0.87 -6.27 -0.85
C ILE A 102 -0.78 -6.16 0.67
N ALA A 103 -0.34 -7.21 1.37
CA ALA A 103 -0.12 -7.16 2.81
C ALA A 103 0.94 -6.11 3.19
N VAL A 104 2.08 -6.07 2.49
CA VAL A 104 3.15 -5.09 2.73
C VAL A 104 2.65 -3.66 2.51
N LEU A 105 2.03 -3.37 1.37
CA LEU A 105 1.49 -2.04 1.06
C LEU A 105 0.49 -1.57 2.13
N ARG A 106 -0.40 -2.47 2.57
CA ARG A 106 -1.37 -2.20 3.63
C ARG A 106 -0.68 -1.88 4.96
N ILE A 107 0.33 -2.65 5.35
CA ILE A 107 1.05 -2.46 6.61
C ILE A 107 1.77 -1.11 6.61
N LEU A 108 2.46 -0.77 5.52
CA LEU A 108 3.12 0.54 5.36
C LEU A 108 2.11 1.69 5.47
N ALA A 109 0.97 1.58 4.77
CA ALA A 109 -0.07 2.61 4.83
C ALA A 109 -0.69 2.76 6.23
N LEU A 110 -0.94 1.66 6.92
CA LEU A 110 -1.46 1.67 8.29
C LEU A 110 -0.48 2.30 9.27
N GLU A 111 0.82 2.04 9.14
CA GLU A 111 1.82 2.63 10.02
C GLU A 111 1.95 4.14 9.80
N ASN A 112 1.96 4.60 8.54
CA ASN A 112 1.94 6.02 8.21
C ASN A 112 0.70 6.70 8.79
N TRP A 113 -0.48 6.10 8.57
CA TRP A 113 -1.74 6.62 9.10
C TRP A 113 -1.72 6.72 10.62
N ARG A 114 -1.25 5.68 11.33
CA ARG A 114 -1.17 5.66 12.80
C ARG A 114 -0.35 6.83 13.33
N ARG A 115 0.77 7.16 12.68
CA ARG A 115 1.62 8.30 13.06
C ARG A 115 0.95 9.64 12.79
N THR A 116 0.34 9.80 11.62
CA THR A 116 -0.38 11.05 11.30
C THR A 116 -1.62 11.25 12.16
N ASP A 117 -2.32 10.17 12.51
CA ASP A 117 -3.49 10.18 13.39
C ASP A 117 -3.13 10.61 14.81
N ALA A 118 -1.93 10.24 15.27
CA ALA A 118 -1.34 10.66 16.54
C ALA A 118 -0.88 12.14 16.54
N GLY A 119 -1.05 12.87 15.42
CA GLY A 119 -0.75 14.30 15.31
C GLY A 119 0.63 14.63 14.75
N GLU A 120 1.39 13.64 14.27
CA GLU A 120 2.59 13.93 13.48
C GLU A 120 2.18 14.45 12.09
N SER A 121 2.75 15.58 11.66
CA SER A 121 2.56 16.07 10.28
C SER A 121 3.17 15.10 9.27
N ALA A 122 2.60 15.01 8.08
CA ALA A 122 3.06 14.12 7.02
C ALA A 122 4.53 14.37 6.61
N ASP A 123 4.98 15.63 6.65
CA ASP A 123 6.38 16.00 6.38
C ASP A 123 7.38 15.42 7.39
N ARG A 124 7.00 15.34 8.67
CA ARG A 124 7.85 14.71 9.71
C ARG A 124 7.93 13.20 9.55
N VAL A 125 6.86 12.58 9.07
CA VAL A 125 6.78 11.12 8.89
C VAL A 125 7.47 10.69 7.60
N TYR A 126 7.47 11.52 6.56
CA TYR A 126 7.90 11.20 5.18
C TYR A 126 9.24 10.47 5.08
N ALA A 127 10.31 11.00 5.67
CA ALA A 127 11.64 10.40 5.54
C ALA A 127 11.67 8.96 6.11
N GLY A 128 11.00 8.74 7.24
CA GLY A 128 10.87 7.39 7.82
C GLY A 128 9.96 6.48 7.00
N ALA A 129 8.91 7.02 6.39
CA ALA A 129 8.01 6.26 5.52
C ALA A 129 8.72 5.77 4.25
N VAL A 130 9.56 6.63 3.64
CA VAL A 130 10.41 6.27 2.50
C VAL A 130 11.38 5.16 2.89
N GLN A 131 12.09 5.32 4.01
CA GLN A 131 13.01 4.28 4.49
C GLN A 131 12.30 2.94 4.74
N ALA A 132 11.15 2.96 5.42
CA ALA A 132 10.37 1.76 5.70
C ALA A 132 9.89 1.07 4.41
N ALA A 133 9.46 1.86 3.41
CA ALA A 133 9.09 1.34 2.10
C ALA A 133 10.28 0.65 1.42
N GLU A 134 11.43 1.32 1.35
CA GLU A 134 12.66 0.76 0.77
C GLU A 134 13.04 -0.58 1.40
N GLU A 135 13.06 -0.64 2.73
CA GLU A 135 13.35 -1.86 3.49
C GLU A 135 12.33 -2.98 3.20
N ALA A 136 11.04 -2.66 3.15
CA ALA A 136 9.98 -3.62 2.86
C ALA A 136 10.07 -4.16 1.42
N PHE A 137 10.42 -3.33 0.43
CA PHE A 137 10.62 -3.77 -0.95
C PHE A 137 11.93 -4.55 -1.16
N VAL A 138 12.96 -4.32 -0.32
CA VAL A 138 14.11 -5.24 -0.23
C VAL A 138 13.65 -6.58 0.33
N GLN A 139 12.87 -6.58 1.42
CA GLN A 139 12.35 -7.81 2.02
C GLN A 139 11.48 -8.61 1.04
N LEU A 140 10.61 -7.96 0.25
CA LEU A 140 9.85 -8.67 -0.79
C LEU A 140 10.75 -9.34 -1.85
N ARG A 141 11.91 -8.76 -2.18
CA ARG A 141 12.88 -9.36 -3.12
C ARG A 141 13.66 -10.51 -2.51
N THR A 142 14.04 -10.40 -1.24
CA THR A 142 14.93 -11.36 -0.58
C THR A 142 14.18 -12.37 0.31
N GLY A 143 12.86 -12.24 0.43
CA GLY A 143 12.03 -13.05 1.32
C GLY A 143 12.23 -12.65 2.79
N LEU A 144 12.52 -13.62 3.65
CA LEU A 144 12.73 -13.40 5.09
C LEU A 144 14.22 -13.35 5.46
N GLU A 145 15.12 -13.28 4.47
CA GLU A 145 16.53 -13.06 4.73
C GLU A 145 16.75 -11.65 5.30
N PRO A 146 17.46 -11.50 6.43
CA PRO A 146 17.74 -10.19 6.98
C PRO A 146 18.57 -9.37 5.99
N PRO A 147 18.30 -8.05 5.84
CA PRO A 147 19.04 -7.20 4.92
C PRO A 147 20.54 -7.26 5.28
N ARG A 148 21.39 -7.54 4.28
CA ARG A 148 22.84 -7.57 4.47
C ARG A 148 23.29 -6.19 4.95
N ARG A 149 23.70 -6.09 6.22
CA ARG A 149 24.33 -4.85 6.73
C ARG A 149 25.60 -4.55 5.91
N PRO A 150 25.86 -3.29 5.54
CA PRO A 150 27.10 -2.93 4.88
C PRO A 150 28.28 -3.29 5.79
N ARG A 151 29.31 -3.93 5.21
CA ARG A 151 30.57 -4.16 5.91
C ARG A 151 31.25 -2.80 6.05
N GLY A 152 31.51 -2.39 7.29
CA GLY A 152 32.34 -1.22 7.60
C GLY A 152 33.81 -1.46 7.29
#